data_AF-A0A1J0AGE3-F1
#
_entry.id   AF-A0A1J0AGE3-F1
#
_cell.length_a   1.000
_cell.length_b   1.000
_cell.length_c   1.000
_cell.angle_alpha   90.00
_cell.angle_beta   90.00
_cell.angle_gamma   90.00
#
_symmetry.space_group_name_H-M   'P 1'
#
loop_
_entity.id
_entity.type
_entity.pdbx_description
1 polymer ?
#
loop_
_entity_poly.entity_id
_entity_poly.type
_entity_poly.pdbx_seq_one_letter_code
_entity_poly.pdbx_strand_id
1 'polypeptide(L)' 'MGWAVVLIVGMVAFILMGVEELAREIENPFGLDVNDLPLDDICMMIRRSINMIGQFQPPAFFPPHDR' A
#
# COMPACT_ATOMS: atom_id res chain seq x y z
N MET A 1 -6.27 -36.43 -27.05
CA MET A 1 -5.31 -35.54 -26.35
C MET A 1 -5.10 -34.19 -27.05
N GLY A 2 -5.09 -34.08 -28.39
CA GLY A 2 -4.71 -32.83 -29.10
C GLY A 2 -5.50 -31.56 -28.73
N TRP A 3 -6.83 -31.60 -28.71
CA TRP A 3 -7.64 -30.41 -28.35
C TRP A 3 -7.54 -29.99 -26.88
N ALA A 4 -7.33 -30.95 -25.98
CA ALA A 4 -7.14 -30.67 -24.56
C ALA A 4 -5.83 -29.91 -24.31
N VAL A 5 -4.78 -30.20 -25.07
CA VAL A 5 -3.49 -29.49 -24.98
C VAL A 5 -3.66 -28.01 -25.28
N VAL A 6 -4.46 -27.64 -26.28
CA VAL A 6 -4.74 -26.24 -26.62
C VAL A 6 -5.38 -25.50 -25.44
N LEU A 7 -6.35 -26.11 -24.77
CA LEU A 7 -7.00 -25.52 -23.61
C LEU A 7 -6.06 -25.41 -22.41
N ILE A 8 -5.28 -26.46 -22.13
CA ILE A 8 -4.33 -26.48 -21.01
C ILE A 8 -3.24 -25.41 -21.21
N VAL A 9 -2.65 -25.34 -22.40
CA VAL A 9 -1.63 -24.35 -22.72
C VAL A 9 -2.20 -22.94 -22.68
N GLY A 10 -3.41 -22.73 -23.21
CA GLY A 10 -4.09 -21.43 -23.12
C GLY A 10 -4.34 -20.99 -21.67
N MET A 11 -4.77 -21.91 -20.80
CA MET A 11 -4.99 -21.64 -19.38
C MET A 11 -3.67 -21.30 -18.66
N VAL A 12 -2.61 -22.08 -18.89
CA VAL A 12 -1.30 -21.82 -18.29
C VAL A 12 -0.75 -20.47 -18.77
N ALA A 13 -0.84 -20.18 -20.07
CA ALA A 13 -0.39 -18.91 -20.63
C ALA A 13 -1.16 -17.71 -20.05
N PHE A 14 -2.47 -17.84 -19.87
CA PHE A 14 -3.30 -16.81 -19.24
C PHE A 14 -2.86 -16.54 -17.79
N ILE A 15 -2.59 -17.59 -17.00
CA ILE A 15 -2.11 -17.44 -15.63
C ILE A 15 -0.74 -16.76 -15.61
N LEU A 16 0.19 -17.18 -16.47
CA LEU A 16 1.53 -16.59 -16.53
C LEU A 16 1.49 -15.10 -16.91
N MET A 17 0.70 -14.74 -17.93
CA MET A 17 0.51 -13.33 -18.32
C MET A 17 -0.14 -12.51 -17.20
N GLY A 18 -1.12 -13.07 -16.49
CA GLY A 18 -1.74 -12.40 -15.34
C GLY A 18 -0.76 -12.15 -14.19
N VAL A 19 0.12 -13.11 -13.92
CA VAL A 19 1.16 -12.97 -12.88
C VAL A 19 2.21 -11.93 -13.29
N GLU A 20 2.59 -11.88 -14.56
CA GLU A 20 3.54 -10.89 -15.09
C GLU A 20 3.01 -9.46 -14.91
N GLU A 21 1.74 -9.23 -15.26
CA GLU A 21 1.12 -7.91 -15.09
C GLU A 21 1.01 -7.51 -13.62
N LEU A 22 0.63 -8.44 -12.75
CA LEU A 22 0.61 -8.19 -11.31
C LEU A 22 2.01 -7.87 -10.76
N ALA A 23 3.05 -8.57 -11.24
CA ALA A 23 4.42 -8.32 -10.83
C ALA A 23 4.89 -6.91 -11.24
N ARG A 24 4.48 -6.43 -12.42
CA ARG A 24 4.77 -5.07 -12.89
C ARG A 24 4.18 -4.01 -11.96
N GLU A 25 2.93 -4.19 -11.52
CA GLU A 25 2.29 -3.28 -10.56
C GLU A 25 3.01 -3.29 -9.20
N ILE A 26 3.44 -4.46 -8.70
CA ILE A 26 4.13 -4.59 -7.42
C ILE A 26 5.57 -4.04 -7.47
N GLU A 27 6.22 -4.01 -8.63
CA GLU A 27 7.58 -3.48 -8.77
C GLU A 27 7.65 -1.96 -8.56
N ASN A 28 6.63 -1.21 -8.98
CA ASN A 28 6.58 0.24 -8.85
C ASN A 28 5.37 0.73 -8.05
N PRO A 29 5.25 0.40 -6.76
CA PRO A 29 4.05 0.66 -5.96
C PRO A 29 3.86 2.14 -5.59
N PHE A 30 4.80 3.00 -5.97
CA PHE A 30 4.84 4.44 -5.68
C PHE A 30 4.66 5.29 -6.95
N GLY A 31 4.17 4.68 -8.03
CA GLY A 31 3.86 5.37 -9.27
C GLY A 31 2.58 6.20 -9.18
N LEU A 32 1.92 6.35 -10.33
CA LEU A 32 0.66 7.09 -10.51
C LEU A 32 -0.41 6.23 -11.20
N ASP A 33 -0.21 4.90 -11.25
CA ASP A 33 -1.18 3.94 -11.77
C ASP A 33 -2.33 3.76 -10.77
N VAL A 34 -3.47 3.25 -11.25
CA VAL A 34 -4.70 3.10 -10.44
C VAL A 34 -4.51 2.19 -9.21
N ASN A 35 -3.60 1.21 -9.32
CA ASN A 35 -3.32 0.23 -8.27
C ASN A 35 -2.13 0.60 -7.38
N ASP A 36 -1.57 1.81 -7.54
CA ASP A 36 -0.46 2.30 -6.73
C ASP A 36 -0.92 2.81 -5.35
N LEU A 37 0.04 2.96 -4.45
CA LEU A 37 -0.22 3.43 -3.09
C LEU A 37 -0.65 4.91 -3.09
N PRO A 38 -1.71 5.29 -2.36
CA PRO A 38 -2.16 6.67 -2.23
C PRO A 38 -1.23 7.45 -1.28
N LEU A 39 -0.05 7.82 -1.75
CA LEU A 39 1.00 8.47 -0.96
C LEU A 39 0.56 9.81 -0.38
N ASP A 40 -0.26 10.57 -1.10
CA ASP A 40 -0.77 11.86 -0.65
C ASP A 40 -1.64 11.71 0.61
N ASP A 41 -2.51 10.70 0.63
CA ASP A 41 -3.37 10.41 1.77
C ASP A 41 -2.56 9.93 2.98
N ILE A 42 -1.55 9.07 2.73
CA ILE A 42 -0.63 8.61 3.77
C ILE A 42 0.14 9.79 4.36
N CYS A 43 0.71 10.66 3.52
CA CYS A 43 1.43 11.85 3.96
C CYS A 43 0.53 12.80 4.75
N MET A 44 -0.71 12.99 4.29
CA MET A 44 -1.70 13.82 4.98
C MET A 44 -2.04 13.24 6.36
N MET A 45 -2.22 11.92 6.45
CA MET A 45 -2.49 11.23 7.71
C MET A 45 -1.33 11.39 8.70
N ILE A 46 -0.08 11.19 8.24
CA ILE A 46 1.12 11.37 9.06
C ILE A 46 1.20 12.81 9.57
N ARG A 47 1.02 13.80 8.69
CA ARG A 47 1.04 15.22 9.06
C ARG A 47 -0.01 15.55 10.11
N ARG A 48 -1.22 15.01 9.97
CA ARG A 48 -2.31 15.20 10.94
C ARG A 48 -1.95 14.60 12.29
N SER A 49 -1.41 13.39 12.32
CA SER A 49 -0.97 12.72 13.55
C SER A 49 0.12 13.51 14.27
N ILE A 50 1.12 14.02 13.55
CA ILE A 50 2.18 14.86 14.13
C ILE A 50 1.58 16.15 14.74
N ASN A 51 0.67 16.81 14.03
CA ASN A 51 0.02 18.02 14.54
C ASN A 51 -0.80 17.74 15.81
N MET A 52 -1.51 16.61 15.87
CA MET A 52 -2.25 16.22 17.07
C MET A 52 -1.34 16.00 18.27
N ILE A 53 -0.20 15.32 18.07
CA ILE A 53 0.79 15.09 19.13
C ILE A 53 1.43 16.43 19.56
N GLY A 54 1.79 17.30 18.62
CA GLY A 54 2.38 18.61 18.94
C GLY A 54 1.42 19.55 19.68
N GLN A 55 0.12 19.38 19.50
CA GLN A 55 -0.93 20.14 20.20
C GLN A 55 -1.38 19.46 21.50
N PHE A 56 -0.81 18.31 21.85
CA PHE A 56 -1.12 17.64 23.11
C PHE A 56 -0.73 18.53 24.29
N GLN A 57 -1.72 19.07 24.98
CA GLN A 57 -1.51 19.70 26.27
C GLN A 57 -1.65 18.63 27.35
N PRO A 58 -0.63 18.44 28.22
CA PRO A 58 -0.77 17.56 29.35
C PRO A 58 -1.92 18.06 30.25
N PRO A 59 -2.69 17.16 30.86
CA PRO A 59 -3.74 17.56 31.79
C PRO A 59 -3.15 18.44 32.89
N ALA A 60 -3.89 19.46 33.32
CA ALA A 60 -3.45 20.46 34.31
C ALA A 60 -2.99 19.85 35.66
N PHE A 61 -3.31 18.58 35.90
CA PHE A 61 -2.89 17.80 37.06
C PHE A 61 -1.63 16.96 36.76
N PHE A 62 -0.62 17.55 36.12
CA PHE A 62 0.75 17.04 36.21
C PHE A 62 1.52 18.00 37.12
N PRO A 63 1.66 17.69 38.43
CA PRO A 63 2.58 18.45 39.25
C PRO A 63 3.99 18.32 38.65
N PRO A 64 4.80 19.40 38.67
CA PRO A 64 6.17 19.34 38.18
C PRO A 64 6.90 18.20 38.90
N HIS A 65 7.41 17.24 38.13
CA HIS A 65 8.29 16.22 38.67
C HIS A 65 9.64 16.88 38.92
N ASP A 66 9.84 17.34 40.15
CA ASP A 66 11.14 17.73 40.65
C ASP A 66 12.11 16.56 40.42
N ARG A 67 13.30 16.86 39.90
CA ARG A 67 14.29 15.90 39.39
C ARG A 67 14.55 14.70 40.29
#